data_AF-A0A814DWA4-F1
#
_entry.id   AF-A0A814DWA4-F1
#
_cell.length_a   1.000
_cell.length_b   1.000
_cell.length_c   1.000
_cell.angle_alpha   90.00
_cell.angle_beta   90.00
_cell.angle_gamma   90.00
#
_symmetry.space_group_name_H-M   'P 1'
#
loop_
_entity.id
_entity.type
_entity.pdbx_description
1 polymer ?
#
loop_
_entity_poly.entity_id
_entity_poly.type
_entity_poly.pdbx_seq_one_letter_code
_entity_poly.pdbx_strand_id
1 'polypeptide(L)'
;ETTDYINEFFNIDQVKEINRVFDIKSTKISKRSISAGQLTSNKFNRFNSVEANYEEEEEEEYELSENGRDLASKYSNIRQSYFEKAAEAHSRGWGAVAQYYADMGHQQTQRIEDSNQKAAVQIFKENNPDFNHSNTLDLHGLHVKEAIDVLKKIITKRKLELSNPSNNNKKKKNYIFVITGYGHHSENGPRLRPNVINFLNQSAIRYKEVNVGLLQVYVLNN
;
A
#
# COMPACT_ATOMS: atom_id res chain seq x y z
N GLU A 1 -2.85 23.41 -3.08
CA GLU A 1 -2.58 22.52 -4.24
C GLU A 1 -2.98 21.09 -3.87
N THR A 2 -3.10 20.15 -4.82
CA THR A 2 -3.42 18.73 -4.53
C THR A 2 -2.53 18.13 -3.43
N THR A 3 -1.30 18.64 -3.29
CA THR A 3 -0.31 18.33 -2.26
C THR A 3 -0.87 18.29 -0.82
N ASP A 4 -1.81 19.18 -0.45
CA ASP A 4 -2.38 19.23 0.90
C ASP A 4 -3.18 17.96 1.24
N TYR A 5 -3.87 17.40 0.24
CA TYR A 5 -4.71 16.22 0.38
C TYR A 5 -3.92 14.92 0.36
N ILE A 6 -2.77 14.89 -0.34
CA ILE A 6 -1.94 13.69 -0.39
C ILE A 6 -1.39 13.38 1.02
N ASN A 7 -0.90 14.38 1.75
CA ASN A 7 -0.40 14.18 3.11
C ASN A 7 -1.51 13.69 4.06
N GLU A 8 -2.72 14.25 3.94
CA GLU A 8 -3.89 13.88 4.75
C GLU A 8 -4.41 12.46 4.45
N PHE A 9 -4.36 12.03 3.19
CA PHE A 9 -5.01 10.79 2.76
C PHE A 9 -4.08 9.59 2.62
N PHE A 10 -2.80 9.81 2.36
CA PHE A 10 -1.85 8.73 2.14
C PHE A 10 -0.76 8.65 3.21
N ASN A 11 -0.94 9.28 4.38
CA ASN A 11 -0.01 9.21 5.52
C ASN A 11 1.46 9.28 5.10
N ILE A 12 1.81 10.31 4.32
CA ILE A 12 3.12 10.39 3.63
C ILE A 12 4.27 10.48 4.64
N ASP A 13 4.04 10.87 5.90
CA ASP A 13 5.12 10.95 6.89
C ASP A 13 5.75 9.58 7.19
N GLN A 14 4.99 8.48 7.12
CA GLN A 14 5.59 7.13 7.13
C GLN A 14 6.43 6.89 5.87
N VAL A 15 5.93 7.27 4.69
CA VAL A 15 6.63 7.10 3.40
C VAL A 15 7.91 7.96 3.31
N LYS A 16 7.90 9.16 3.91
CA LYS A 16 9.05 10.07 4.02
C LYS A 16 10.06 9.60 5.05
N GLU A 17 9.62 9.09 6.20
CA GLU A 17 10.52 8.49 7.20
C GLU A 17 11.20 7.25 6.62
N ILE A 18 10.47 6.42 5.89
CA ILE A 18 10.98 5.31 5.09
C ILE A 18 12.01 5.81 4.06
N ASN A 19 11.65 6.79 3.23
CA ASN A 19 12.61 7.37 2.27
C ASN A 19 13.84 7.99 2.97
N ARG A 20 13.69 8.55 4.18
CA ARG A 20 14.79 9.13 4.97
C ARG A 20 15.66 8.07 5.66
N VAL A 21 15.09 6.91 6.03
CA VAL A 21 15.82 5.71 6.46
C VAL A 21 16.60 5.12 5.29
N PHE A 22 16.07 5.21 4.07
CA PHE A 22 16.75 4.79 2.84
C PHE A 22 17.70 5.85 2.23
N ASP A 23 17.59 7.13 2.60
CA ASP A 23 18.52 8.22 2.24
C ASP A 23 19.77 8.26 3.13
N ILE A 24 19.97 7.29 4.02
CA ILE A 24 21.24 7.09 4.73
C ILE A 24 22.24 6.39 3.80
N LYS A 25 22.48 6.95 2.61
CA LYS A 25 23.74 6.74 1.89
C LYS A 25 24.74 7.77 2.39
N SER A 26 25.27 7.62 3.61
CA SER A 26 26.63 8.09 4.03
C SER A 26 26.88 8.02 5.55
N THR A 27 26.70 6.87 6.19
CA THR A 27 27.47 6.58 7.42
C THR A 27 27.95 5.14 7.40
N LYS A 28 29.25 4.98 7.17
CA LYS A 28 29.98 3.72 7.35
C LYS A 28 29.67 3.17 8.74
N ILE A 29 28.78 2.19 8.82
CA ILE A 29 28.58 1.45 10.07
C ILE A 29 29.80 0.56 10.25
N SER A 30 30.62 0.99 11.19
CA SER A 30 31.84 0.35 11.67
C SER A 30 31.58 -1.11 12.04
N LYS A 31 32.41 -2.01 11.51
CA LYS A 31 32.53 -3.40 11.95
C LYS A 31 32.90 -3.41 13.44
N ARG A 32 31.91 -3.57 14.33
CA ARG A 32 32.15 -3.97 15.71
C ARG A 32 31.85 -5.45 15.85
N SER A 33 32.93 -6.22 15.85
CA SER A 33 32.99 -7.59 16.39
C SER A 33 32.45 -7.62 17.81
N ILE A 34 31.38 -8.38 18.04
CA ILE A 34 30.95 -8.74 19.40
C ILE A 34 31.61 -10.07 19.73
N SER A 35 32.53 -10.04 20.70
CA SER A 35 33.10 -11.22 21.32
C SER A 35 32.34 -11.62 22.59
N ALA A 36 32.21 -12.93 22.76
CA ALA A 36 32.14 -13.71 24.00
C ALA A 36 30.81 -13.78 24.79
N GLY A 37 30.42 -15.04 25.05
CA GLY A 37 29.47 -15.42 26.09
C GLY A 37 29.25 -16.94 26.10
N GLN A 38 30.12 -17.67 26.79
CA GLN A 38 30.00 -19.12 27.04
C GLN A 38 28.62 -19.50 27.60
N LEU A 39 27.86 -20.30 26.85
CA LEU A 39 26.78 -21.12 27.38
C LEU A 39 27.02 -22.58 27.01
N THR A 40 27.40 -23.29 28.07
CA THR A 40 27.53 -24.72 28.31
C THR A 40 27.08 -25.70 27.21
N SER A 41 28.08 -26.49 26.81
CA SER A 41 28.05 -27.70 25.99
C SER A 41 27.09 -28.78 26.52
N ASN A 42 26.03 -29.08 25.75
CA ASN A 42 25.51 -30.45 25.51
C ASN A 42 24.17 -30.51 24.75
N LYS A 43 23.63 -29.39 24.23
CA LYS A 43 22.47 -29.39 23.31
C LYS A 43 22.79 -29.00 21.86
N PHE A 44 24.07 -28.78 21.53
CA PHE A 44 24.52 -28.27 20.24
C PHE A 44 24.90 -29.34 19.19
N ASN A 45 24.87 -30.63 19.53
CA ASN A 45 25.34 -31.71 18.64
C ASN A 45 24.25 -32.37 17.77
N ARG A 46 23.15 -31.67 17.49
CA ARG A 46 22.13 -32.15 16.53
C ARG A 46 21.86 -31.19 15.35
N PHE A 47 22.72 -30.19 15.18
CA PHE A 47 22.58 -29.16 14.13
C PHE A 47 23.62 -29.24 13.00
N ASN A 48 24.49 -30.27 12.96
CA ASN A 48 25.57 -30.38 11.98
C ASN A 48 25.38 -31.51 10.94
N SER A 49 24.26 -31.54 10.23
CA SER A 49 24.20 -32.36 8.99
C SER A 49 23.23 -31.86 7.94
N VAL A 50 22.88 -30.56 7.99
CA VAL A 50 22.22 -29.92 6.86
C VAL A 50 23.12 -28.77 6.50
N GLU A 51 24.05 -29.02 5.58
CA GLU A 51 24.58 -27.96 4.74
C GLU A 51 23.39 -27.37 3.98
N ALA A 52 22.66 -26.48 4.64
CA ALA A 52 21.83 -25.53 3.93
C ALA A 52 22.84 -24.64 3.21
N ASN A 53 22.96 -24.82 1.90
CA ASN A 53 23.57 -23.83 1.03
C ASN A 53 22.80 -22.53 1.24
N TYR A 54 23.26 -21.72 2.19
CA TYR A 54 22.89 -20.32 2.31
C TYR A 54 23.54 -19.63 1.12
N GLU A 55 22.91 -19.75 -0.04
CA GLU A 55 23.10 -18.75 -1.08
C GLU A 55 22.52 -17.47 -0.47
N GLU A 56 23.40 -16.58 -0.01
CA GLU A 56 23.07 -15.16 0.11
C GLU A 56 22.59 -14.76 -1.29
N GLU A 57 21.28 -14.82 -1.52
CA GLU A 57 20.65 -14.06 -2.60
C GLU A 57 21.00 -12.62 -2.26
N GLU A 58 22.12 -12.14 -2.82
CA GLU A 58 22.56 -10.76 -2.69
C GLU A 58 21.32 -9.89 -2.93
N GLU A 59 21.09 -8.92 -2.05
CA GLU A 59 20.11 -7.84 -2.29
C GLU A 59 20.62 -7.02 -3.49
N GLU A 60 20.67 -7.65 -4.68
CA GLU A 60 21.11 -7.11 -5.96
C GLU A 60 20.23 -5.91 -6.29
N GLU A 61 20.65 -4.73 -5.85
CA GLU A 61 20.43 -3.44 -6.49
C GLU A 61 19.07 -3.30 -7.23
N TYR A 62 17.98 -3.68 -6.54
CA TYR A 62 16.62 -3.69 -7.11
C TYR A 62 16.02 -2.28 -7.21
N GLU A 63 16.80 -1.25 -6.85
CA GLU A 63 16.42 0.17 -6.78
C GLU A 63 16.19 0.84 -8.16
N LEU A 64 16.39 0.15 -9.28
CA LEU A 64 16.27 0.75 -10.62
C LEU A 64 14.84 0.83 -11.19
N SER A 65 13.81 0.37 -10.46
CA SER A 65 12.42 0.50 -10.91
C SER A 65 11.76 1.72 -10.29
N GLU A 66 11.54 2.78 -11.06
CA GLU A 66 10.78 3.96 -10.61
C GLU A 66 9.28 3.69 -10.38
N ASN A 67 8.75 2.58 -10.91
CA ASN A 67 7.35 2.20 -10.75
C ASN A 67 7.11 1.36 -9.48
N GLY A 68 6.36 1.92 -8.53
CA GLY A 68 6.02 1.25 -7.27
C GLY A 68 5.20 -0.05 -7.43
N ARG A 69 4.42 -0.22 -8.50
CA ARG A 69 3.67 -1.48 -8.75
C ARG A 69 4.60 -2.61 -9.18
N ASP A 70 5.62 -2.30 -9.96
CA ASP A 70 6.60 -3.27 -10.42
C ASP A 70 7.47 -3.73 -9.25
N LEU A 71 7.89 -2.79 -8.39
CA LEU A 71 8.58 -3.10 -7.13
C LEU A 71 7.72 -3.98 -6.21
N ALA A 72 6.44 -3.65 -6.02
CA ALA A 72 5.53 -4.46 -5.22
C ALA A 72 5.39 -5.89 -5.76
N SER A 73 5.37 -6.05 -7.10
CA SER A 73 5.30 -7.35 -7.75
C SER A 73 6.58 -8.17 -7.50
N LYS A 74 7.76 -7.54 -7.60
CA LYS A 74 9.04 -8.17 -7.27
C LYS A 74 9.09 -8.65 -5.82
N TYR A 75 8.76 -7.77 -4.86
CA TYR A 75 8.73 -8.14 -3.44
C TYR A 75 7.71 -9.25 -3.16
N SER A 76 6.60 -9.30 -3.91
CA SER A 76 5.63 -10.41 -3.81
C SER A 76 6.23 -11.76 -4.20
N ASN A 77 7.06 -11.81 -5.25
CA ASN A 77 7.74 -13.04 -5.66
C ASN A 77 8.78 -13.48 -4.61
N ILE A 78 9.56 -12.54 -4.09
CA ILE A 78 10.55 -12.82 -3.04
C ILE A 78 9.86 -13.30 -1.76
N ARG A 79 8.75 -12.66 -1.36
CA ARG A 79 7.93 -13.08 -0.22
C ARG A 79 7.45 -14.52 -0.38
N GLN A 80 6.99 -14.88 -1.58
CA GLN A 80 6.50 -16.22 -1.87
C GLN A 80 7.62 -17.26 -1.69
N SER A 81 8.82 -16.98 -2.21
CA SER A 81 10.01 -17.82 -2.00
C SER A 81 10.34 -17.99 -0.50
N TYR A 82 10.29 -16.92 0.29
CA TYR A 82 10.51 -17.02 1.74
C TYR A 82 9.47 -17.89 2.45
N PHE A 83 8.18 -17.76 2.12
CA PHE A 83 7.16 -18.59 2.75
C PHE A 83 7.22 -20.06 2.31
N GLU A 84 7.67 -20.34 1.07
CA GLU A 84 7.96 -21.70 0.62
C GLU A 84 9.12 -22.31 1.41
N LYS A 85 10.23 -21.57 1.57
CA LYS A 85 11.38 -21.98 2.41
C LYS A 85 10.95 -22.21 3.87
N ALA A 86 10.07 -21.36 4.41
CA ALA A 86 9.52 -21.52 5.76
C ALA A 86 8.66 -22.79 5.90
N ALA A 87 7.78 -23.06 4.93
CA ALA A 87 6.92 -24.24 4.92
C ALA A 87 7.74 -25.53 4.80
N GLU A 88 8.78 -25.54 3.96
CA GLU A 88 9.72 -26.66 3.83
C GLU A 88 10.45 -26.92 5.16
N ALA A 89 11.04 -25.89 5.77
CA ALA A 89 11.73 -26.00 7.06
C ALA A 89 10.80 -26.51 8.18
N HIS A 90 9.55 -26.02 8.19
CA HIS A 90 8.54 -26.48 9.14
C HIS A 90 8.21 -27.96 8.94
N SER A 91 8.03 -28.41 7.69
CA SER A 91 7.76 -29.82 7.36
C SER A 91 8.88 -30.77 7.80
N ARG A 92 10.11 -30.28 7.88
CA ARG A 92 11.30 -31.00 8.36
C ARG A 92 11.53 -30.92 9.87
N GLY A 93 10.67 -30.20 10.60
CA GLY A 93 10.79 -29.99 12.04
C GLY A 93 11.85 -28.98 12.45
N TRP A 94 12.36 -28.16 11.52
CA TRP A 94 13.37 -27.12 11.79
C TRP A 94 12.70 -25.81 12.19
N GLY A 95 12.11 -25.78 13.39
CA GLY A 95 11.29 -24.66 13.86
C GLY A 95 11.99 -23.29 13.82
N ALA A 96 13.25 -23.20 14.22
CA ALA A 96 14.00 -21.93 14.20
C ALA A 96 14.25 -21.42 12.77
N VAL A 97 14.55 -22.32 11.82
CA VAL A 97 14.76 -21.97 10.41
C VAL A 97 13.44 -21.56 9.75
N ALA A 98 12.35 -22.26 10.08
CA ALA A 98 11.00 -21.90 9.63
C ALA A 98 10.60 -20.50 10.11
N GLN A 99 10.86 -20.18 11.37
CA GLN A 99 10.57 -18.85 11.93
C GLN A 99 11.39 -17.76 11.23
N TYR A 100 12.69 -17.98 11.01
CA TYR A 100 13.54 -17.03 10.31
C TYR A 100 12.99 -16.67 8.93
N TYR A 101 12.66 -17.67 8.10
CA TYR A 101 12.12 -17.42 6.77
C TYR A 101 10.71 -16.79 6.80
N ALA A 102 9.88 -17.14 7.79
CA ALA A 102 8.59 -16.49 7.99
C ALA A 102 8.77 -14.99 8.30
N ASP A 103 9.70 -14.64 9.19
CA ASP A 103 10.02 -13.25 9.54
C ASP A 103 10.51 -12.47 8.31
N MET A 104 11.37 -13.08 7.47
CA MET A 104 11.80 -12.47 6.20
C MET A 104 10.64 -12.26 5.22
N GLY A 105 9.71 -13.22 5.12
CA GLY A 105 8.50 -13.06 4.32
C GLY A 105 7.59 -11.93 4.82
N HIS A 106 7.48 -11.76 6.14
CA HIS A 106 6.75 -10.64 6.73
C HIS A 106 7.41 -9.28 6.43
N GLN A 107 8.74 -9.19 6.45
CA GLN A 107 9.45 -7.98 6.03
C GLN A 107 9.16 -7.62 4.56
N GLN A 108 9.11 -8.61 3.67
CA GLN A 108 8.73 -8.35 2.27
C GLN A 108 7.27 -7.89 2.15
N THR A 109 6.37 -8.34 3.03
CA THR A 109 4.99 -7.84 3.07
C THR A 109 4.94 -6.34 3.32
N GLN A 110 5.74 -5.83 4.25
CA GLN A 110 5.85 -4.39 4.48
C GLN A 110 6.36 -3.65 3.22
N ARG A 111 7.42 -4.18 2.58
CA ARG A 111 7.97 -3.59 1.35
C ARG A 111 6.95 -3.55 0.19
N ILE A 112 6.07 -4.55 0.09
CA ILE A 112 4.96 -4.57 -0.87
C ILE A 112 3.94 -3.46 -0.58
N GLU A 113 3.55 -3.30 0.69
CA GLU A 113 2.60 -2.27 1.10
C GLU A 113 3.14 -0.87 0.81
N ASP A 114 4.39 -0.61 1.19
CA ASP A 114 5.05 0.68 0.97
C ASP A 114 5.16 1.02 -0.52
N SER A 115 5.55 0.04 -1.34
CA SER A 115 5.70 0.23 -2.79
C SER A 115 4.36 0.48 -3.47
N ASN A 116 3.30 -0.24 -3.06
CA ASN A 116 1.95 0.00 -3.53
C ASN A 116 1.42 1.37 -3.10
N GLN A 117 1.70 1.80 -1.88
CA GLN A 117 1.30 3.12 -1.38
C GLN A 117 1.98 4.25 -2.16
N LYS A 118 3.28 4.12 -2.46
CA LYS A 118 4.02 5.06 -3.33
C LYS A 118 3.37 5.16 -4.71
N ALA A 119 3.05 4.02 -5.34
CA ALA A 119 2.37 4.00 -6.63
C ALA A 119 0.97 4.64 -6.56
N ALA A 120 0.19 4.33 -5.51
CA ALA A 120 -1.15 4.89 -5.31
C ALA A 120 -1.12 6.42 -5.20
N VAL A 121 -0.15 6.97 -4.48
CA VAL A 121 0.07 8.42 -4.37
C VAL A 121 0.34 9.04 -5.73
N GLN A 122 1.24 8.44 -6.53
CA GLN A 122 1.60 8.97 -7.84
C GLN A 122 0.39 8.97 -8.79
N ILE A 123 -0.31 7.84 -8.89
CA ILE A 123 -1.54 7.69 -9.69
C ILE A 123 -2.58 8.72 -9.26
N PHE A 124 -2.84 8.85 -7.96
CA PHE A 124 -3.82 9.80 -7.46
C PHE A 124 -3.48 11.24 -7.84
N LYS A 125 -2.20 11.63 -7.71
CA LYS A 125 -1.72 12.97 -8.04
C LYS A 125 -1.88 13.28 -9.53
N GLU A 126 -1.50 12.35 -10.39
CA GLU A 126 -1.62 12.49 -11.86
C GLU A 126 -3.09 12.60 -12.29
N ASN A 127 -3.97 11.81 -11.67
CA ASN A 127 -5.39 11.78 -12.01
C ASN A 127 -6.17 12.99 -11.47
N ASN A 128 -5.66 13.64 -10.42
CA ASN A 128 -6.37 14.71 -9.72
C ASN A 128 -5.52 16.00 -9.58
N PRO A 129 -5.01 16.58 -10.69
CA PRO A 129 -4.12 17.74 -10.63
C PRO A 129 -4.78 18.99 -10.01
N ASP A 130 -6.11 19.15 -10.18
CA ASP A 130 -6.90 20.27 -9.67
C ASP A 130 -7.97 19.84 -8.65
N PHE A 131 -7.68 18.85 -7.82
CA PHE A 131 -8.67 18.27 -6.89
C PHE A 131 -9.40 19.31 -6.03
N ASN A 132 -8.68 20.35 -5.60
CA ASN A 132 -9.18 21.37 -4.69
C ASN A 132 -10.30 22.22 -5.31
N HIS A 133 -10.28 22.38 -6.64
CA HIS A 133 -11.25 23.19 -7.38
C HIS A 133 -12.24 22.32 -8.16
N SER A 134 -11.90 21.05 -8.36
CA SER A 134 -12.75 20.07 -9.01
C SER A 134 -13.80 19.48 -8.05
N ASN A 135 -14.97 19.20 -8.62
CA ASN A 135 -15.99 18.40 -7.96
C ASN A 135 -15.95 16.93 -8.40
N THR A 136 -14.81 16.51 -8.95
CA THR A 136 -14.57 15.17 -9.48
C THR A 136 -13.37 14.57 -8.74
N LEU A 137 -13.53 13.31 -8.34
CA LEU A 137 -12.53 12.45 -7.74
C LEU A 137 -12.25 11.31 -8.70
N ASP A 138 -11.04 11.25 -9.23
CA ASP A 138 -10.63 10.17 -10.11
C ASP A 138 -9.82 9.12 -9.36
N LEU A 139 -10.38 7.91 -9.27
CA LEU A 139 -9.81 6.76 -8.58
C LEU A 139 -9.30 5.69 -9.56
N HIS A 140 -9.34 5.95 -10.87
CA HIS A 140 -8.89 4.95 -11.84
C HIS A 140 -7.43 4.56 -11.60
N GLY A 141 -7.10 3.29 -11.86
CA GLY A 141 -5.75 2.76 -11.66
C GLY A 141 -5.36 2.46 -10.20
N LEU A 142 -6.13 2.93 -9.21
CA LEU A 142 -5.93 2.54 -7.81
C LEU A 142 -6.40 1.10 -7.56
N HIS A 143 -5.73 0.41 -6.63
CA HIS A 143 -6.27 -0.85 -6.11
C HIS A 143 -7.53 -0.57 -5.28
N VAL A 144 -8.41 -1.58 -5.21
CA VAL A 144 -9.73 -1.44 -4.55
C VAL A 144 -9.62 -0.86 -3.14
N LYS A 145 -8.74 -1.41 -2.30
CA LYS A 145 -8.57 -0.95 -0.91
C LYS A 145 -8.17 0.53 -0.86
N GLU A 146 -7.17 0.93 -1.64
CA GLU A 146 -6.67 2.30 -1.73
C GLU A 146 -7.79 3.27 -2.15
N ALA A 147 -8.52 2.92 -3.21
CA ALA A 147 -9.59 3.75 -3.73
C ALA A 147 -10.75 3.94 -2.74
N ILE A 148 -11.15 2.88 -2.03
CA ILE A 148 -12.19 2.95 -0.99
C ILE A 148 -11.73 3.81 0.18
N ASP A 149 -10.47 3.66 0.61
CA ASP A 149 -9.92 4.45 1.71
C ASP A 149 -9.89 5.94 1.36
N VAL A 150 -9.47 6.29 0.14
CA VAL A 150 -9.53 7.67 -0.37
C VAL A 150 -10.97 8.19 -0.43
N LEU A 151 -11.89 7.41 -1.02
CA LEU A 151 -13.29 7.80 -1.16
C LEU A 151 -13.95 8.10 0.20
N LYS A 152 -13.71 7.26 1.21
CA LYS A 152 -14.19 7.48 2.59
C LYS A 152 -13.72 8.83 3.13
N LYS A 153 -12.43 9.13 3.02
CA LYS A 153 -11.85 10.37 3.54
C LYS A 153 -12.42 11.60 2.82
N ILE A 154 -12.56 11.53 1.49
CA ILE A 154 -13.17 12.60 0.70
C ILE A 154 -14.62 12.86 1.10
N ILE A 155 -15.44 11.82 1.21
CA ILE A 155 -16.85 11.99 1.58
C ILE A 155 -16.96 12.64 2.96
N THR A 156 -16.19 12.16 3.94
CA THR A 156 -16.17 12.72 5.29
C THR A 156 -15.76 14.20 5.28
N LYS A 157 -14.69 14.55 4.56
CA LYS A 157 -14.23 15.94 4.45
C LYS A 157 -15.29 16.83 3.78
N ARG A 158 -15.90 16.38 2.68
CA ARG A 158 -16.96 17.14 1.99
C ARG A 158 -18.21 17.30 2.87
N LYS A 159 -18.57 16.31 3.69
CA LYS A 159 -19.64 16.45 4.69
C LYS A 159 -19.31 17.56 5.69
N LEU A 160 -18.10 17.56 6.26
CA LEU A 160 -17.66 18.58 7.21
C LEU A 160 -17.65 19.98 6.59
N GLU A 161 -17.16 20.12 5.37
CA GLU A 161 -17.14 21.40 4.66
C GLU A 161 -18.55 21.97 4.41
N LEU A 162 -19.54 21.12 4.15
CA LEU A 162 -20.93 21.51 3.91
C LEU A 162 -21.69 21.81 5.21
N SER A 163 -21.33 21.18 6.33
CA SER A 163 -21.97 21.39 7.63
C SER A 163 -21.52 22.67 8.37
N ASN A 164 -20.44 23.33 7.92
CA ASN A 164 -19.86 24.49 8.59
C ASN A 164 -20.51 25.83 8.12
N PRO A 165 -21.32 26.51 8.96
CA PRO A 165 -22.09 27.71 8.57
C PRO A 165 -21.23 28.95 8.31
N SER A 166 -20.04 29.04 8.90
CA SER A 166 -19.12 30.18 8.75
C SER A 166 -18.46 30.26 7.37
N ASN A 167 -18.59 29.22 6.55
CA ASN A 167 -18.17 29.26 5.16
C ASN A 167 -19.22 30.02 4.34
N ASN A 168 -19.04 31.33 4.18
CA ASN A 168 -19.82 32.24 3.31
C ASN A 168 -19.74 31.89 1.80
N ASN A 169 -19.68 30.61 1.44
CA ASN A 169 -19.24 30.15 0.13
C ASN A 169 -20.42 29.66 -0.72
N LYS A 170 -20.72 30.48 -1.74
CA LYS A 170 -21.34 30.12 -3.04
C LYS A 170 -21.55 28.61 -3.25
N LYS A 171 -22.81 28.16 -3.25
CA LYS A 171 -23.34 26.92 -3.86
C LYS A 171 -22.33 25.76 -4.03
N LYS A 172 -21.67 25.30 -2.96
CA LYS A 172 -20.93 24.03 -3.04
C LYS A 172 -21.93 22.91 -3.34
N LYS A 173 -21.60 22.08 -4.32
CA LYS A 173 -22.47 20.95 -4.73
C LYS A 173 -22.54 19.94 -3.59
N ASN A 174 -23.73 19.42 -3.32
CA ASN A 174 -23.95 18.37 -2.31
C ASN A 174 -23.59 16.96 -2.84
N TYR A 175 -22.85 16.87 -3.94
CA TYR A 175 -22.43 15.64 -4.57
C TYR A 175 -20.99 15.78 -5.08
N ILE A 176 -20.31 14.67 -5.32
CA ILE A 176 -19.04 14.58 -6.05
C ILE A 176 -19.20 13.61 -7.22
N PHE A 177 -18.48 13.85 -8.31
CA PHE A 177 -18.30 12.83 -9.34
C PHE A 177 -17.14 11.92 -8.94
N VAL A 178 -17.28 10.62 -9.14
CA VAL A 178 -16.27 9.60 -8.85
C VAL A 178 -16.03 8.81 -10.13
N ILE A 179 -14.81 8.90 -10.66
CA ILE A 179 -14.37 8.11 -11.81
C ILE A 179 -13.72 6.84 -11.26
N THR A 180 -14.26 5.68 -11.65
CA THR A 180 -13.72 4.36 -11.28
C THR A 180 -12.99 3.68 -12.45
N GLY A 181 -13.01 4.30 -13.63
CA GLY A 181 -12.52 3.73 -14.89
C GLY A 181 -13.54 2.81 -15.58
N TYR A 182 -13.31 2.56 -16.88
CA TYR A 182 -14.18 1.74 -17.74
C TYR A 182 -13.94 0.23 -17.60
N GLY A 183 -12.72 -0.19 -17.20
CA GLY A 183 -12.36 -1.61 -17.01
C GLY A 183 -12.23 -2.46 -18.27
N HIS A 184 -12.09 -1.85 -19.45
CA HIS A 184 -11.92 -2.59 -20.71
C HIS A 184 -10.61 -3.39 -20.82
N HIS A 185 -9.61 -3.11 -19.99
CA HIS A 185 -8.26 -3.69 -20.10
C HIS A 185 -7.87 -4.66 -18.97
N SER A 186 -8.75 -4.91 -17.99
CA SER A 186 -8.44 -5.86 -16.91
C SER A 186 -8.88 -7.26 -17.32
N GLU A 187 -7.99 -8.26 -17.25
CA GLU A 187 -8.28 -9.68 -17.56
C GLU A 187 -9.51 -10.25 -16.83
N ASN A 188 -9.91 -9.64 -15.71
CA ASN A 188 -11.04 -10.08 -14.89
C ASN A 188 -12.20 -9.06 -14.82
N GLY A 189 -12.28 -8.13 -15.79
CA GLY A 189 -13.28 -7.05 -15.82
C GLY A 189 -13.06 -5.96 -14.75
N PRO A 190 -13.82 -4.83 -14.80
CA PRO A 190 -13.64 -3.71 -13.90
C PRO A 190 -13.77 -4.15 -12.44
N ARG A 191 -12.64 -4.23 -11.70
CA ARG A 191 -12.64 -4.61 -10.28
C ARG A 191 -13.05 -3.45 -9.37
N LEU A 192 -12.69 -2.22 -9.75
CA LEU A 192 -12.90 -1.06 -8.88
C LEU A 192 -14.38 -0.65 -8.80
N ARG A 193 -15.04 -0.46 -9.93
CA ARG A 193 -16.45 -0.06 -10.03
C ARG A 193 -17.40 -0.86 -9.13
N PRO A 194 -17.48 -2.21 -9.21
CA PRO A 194 -18.41 -2.99 -8.38
C PRO A 194 -18.09 -2.86 -6.88
N ASN A 195 -16.81 -2.73 -6.50
CA ASN A 195 -16.43 -2.56 -5.11
C ASN A 195 -16.78 -1.17 -4.57
N VAL A 196 -16.62 -0.11 -5.38
CA VAL A 196 -17.07 1.25 -5.03
C VAL A 196 -18.59 1.28 -4.84
N ILE A 197 -19.35 0.69 -5.76
CA ILE A 197 -20.81 0.58 -5.65
C ILE A 197 -21.20 -0.18 -4.37
N ASN A 198 -20.57 -1.33 -4.11
CA ASN A 198 -20.83 -2.12 -2.91
C ASN A 198 -20.58 -1.31 -1.62
N PHE A 199 -19.45 -0.59 -1.55
CA PHE A 199 -19.15 0.29 -0.43
C PHE A 199 -20.20 1.39 -0.23
N LEU A 200 -20.65 2.05 -1.31
CA LEU A 200 -21.67 3.09 -1.24
C LEU A 200 -23.01 2.53 -0.73
N ASN A 201 -23.41 1.34 -1.20
CA ASN A 201 -24.63 0.65 -0.74
C ASN A 201 -24.54 0.27 0.74
N GLN A 202 -23.44 -0.37 1.16
CA GLN A 202 -23.19 -0.75 2.55
C GLN A 202 -23.18 0.46 3.50
N SER A 203 -22.72 1.61 3.00
CA SER A 203 -22.64 2.86 3.77
C SER A 203 -23.92 3.71 3.69
N ALA A 204 -24.97 3.22 3.02
CA ALA A 204 -26.22 3.96 2.76
C ALA A 204 -25.99 5.35 2.14
N ILE A 205 -25.01 5.45 1.24
CA ILE A 205 -24.66 6.69 0.53
C ILE A 205 -25.36 6.66 -0.83
N ARG A 206 -26.23 7.65 -1.08
CA ARG A 206 -26.94 7.74 -2.36
C ARG A 206 -25.95 8.03 -3.48
N TYR A 207 -26.15 7.38 -4.63
CA TYR A 207 -25.42 7.68 -5.84
C TYR A 207 -26.28 7.48 -7.09
N LYS A 208 -25.85 8.07 -8.20
CA LYS A 208 -26.38 7.82 -9.53
C LYS A 208 -25.21 7.49 -10.45
N GLU A 209 -25.33 6.43 -11.24
CA GLU A 209 -24.39 6.20 -12.33
C GLU A 209 -24.77 7.09 -13.52
N VAL A 210 -23.84 7.95 -13.96
CA VAL A 210 -24.06 8.90 -15.05
C VAL A 210 -23.70 8.26 -16.39
N ASN A 211 -22.58 7.54 -16.41
CA ASN A 211 -22.16 6.64 -17.48
C ASN A 211 -21.29 5.53 -16.87
N VAL A 212 -20.91 4.53 -17.66
CA VAL A 212 -20.09 3.41 -17.18
C VAL A 212 -18.78 3.93 -16.62
N GLY A 213 -18.60 3.74 -15.31
CA GLY A 213 -17.38 4.16 -14.61
C GLY A 213 -17.38 5.60 -14.09
N LEU A 214 -18.51 6.34 -14.22
CA LEU A 214 -18.71 7.67 -13.62
C LEU A 214 -19.93 7.67 -12.70
N LEU A 215 -19.67 7.81 -11.40
CA LEU A 215 -20.70 7.87 -10.37
C LEU A 215 -20.86 9.30 -9.87
N GLN A 216 -22.09 9.79 -9.77
CA GLN A 216 -22.45 10.97 -9.01
C GLN A 216 -22.83 10.53 -7.60
N VAL A 217 -21.97 10.77 -6.62
CA VAL A 217 -22.14 10.36 -5.22
C VAL A 217 -22.63 11.55 -4.39
N TYR A 218 -23.76 11.41 -3.72
CA TYR A 218 -24.34 12.45 -2.87
C TYR A 218 -23.69 12.43 -1.49
N VAL A 219 -23.15 13.57 -1.08
CA VAL A 219 -22.42 13.74 0.18
C VAL A 219 -23.38 13.98 1.35
N LEU A 220 -24.54 14.59 1.07
CA LEU A 220 -25.64 14.75 2.03
C LEU A 220 -26.85 13.95 1.55
N ASN A 221 -27.45 13.20 2.47
CA ASN A 221 -28.72 12.53 2.23
C ASN A 221 -29.84 13.57 2.44
N ASN A 222 -30.12 14.37 1.41
CA ASN A 222 -31.40 15.07 1.32
C ASN A 222 -32.49 14.11 0.88
#